data_AF-A0A0F8YQQ5-F1
#
_entry.id   AF-A0A0F8YQQ5-F1
#
_cell.length_a   1.000
_cell.length_b   1.000
_cell.length_c   1.000
_cell.angle_alpha   90.00
_cell.angle_beta   90.00
_cell.angle_gamma   90.00
#
_symmetry.space_group_name_H-M   'P 1'
#
loop_
_entity.id
_entity.type
_entity.pdbx_description
1 polymer ?
#
loop_
_entity_poly.entity_id
_entity_poly.type
_entity_poly.pdbx_seq_one_letter_code
_entity_poly.pdbx_strand_id
1 'polypeptide(L)'
;MKELDLAEHVIAYLDSMGWDVYQEVQFFGSGGVADIIAVHDGWRMWAIECKKSLTIRVMSQASKWRTHYRSVALPSPKRSRYETSSRDCAYRVARDYFKVGVIEVDEGGAIHEIEAAPLMRQHHRFTKHKLEKLRPEHKTFAKAG
;
A
#
# COMPACT_ATOMS: atom_id res chain seq x y z
N MET A 1 9.62 -11.75 -8.30
CA MET A 1 8.56 -10.81 -8.68
C MET A 1 9.15 -9.42 -8.83
N LYS A 2 8.89 -8.72 -9.95
CA LYS A 2 9.23 -7.28 -10.09
C LYS A 2 8.16 -6.43 -9.40
N GLU A 3 8.43 -5.14 -9.19
CA GLU A 3 7.46 -4.24 -8.55
C GLU A 3 6.19 -4.05 -9.40
N LEU A 4 6.31 -4.02 -10.73
CA LEU A 4 5.17 -4.03 -11.66
C LEU A 4 4.27 -5.28 -11.49
N ASP A 5 4.88 -6.48 -11.50
CA ASP A 5 4.13 -7.74 -11.32
C ASP A 5 3.43 -7.77 -9.95
N LEU A 6 4.12 -7.28 -8.91
CA LEU A 6 3.60 -7.15 -7.55
C LEU A 6 2.37 -6.24 -7.51
N ALA A 7 2.46 -5.06 -8.14
CA ALA A 7 1.38 -4.10 -8.19
C ALA A 7 0.16 -4.68 -8.94
N GLU A 8 0.35 -5.38 -10.06
CA GLU A 8 -0.74 -6.02 -10.81
C GLU A 8 -1.56 -6.98 -9.94
N HIS A 9 -0.91 -7.82 -9.12
CA HIS A 9 -1.61 -8.71 -8.18
C HIS A 9 -2.36 -7.94 -7.08
N VAL A 10 -1.75 -6.88 -6.53
CA VAL A 10 -2.39 -6.05 -5.50
C VAL A 10 -3.61 -5.32 -6.05
N ILE A 11 -3.53 -4.79 -7.28
CA ILE A 11 -4.64 -4.12 -7.97
C ILE A 11 -5.80 -5.11 -8.18
N ALA A 12 -5.50 -6.29 -8.75
CA ALA A 12 -6.54 -7.30 -8.98
C ALA A 12 -7.25 -7.72 -7.69
N TYR A 13 -6.50 -7.83 -6.59
CA TYR A 13 -7.07 -8.11 -5.27
C TYR A 13 -7.97 -6.99 -4.76
N LEU A 14 -7.54 -5.73 -4.86
CA LEU A 14 -8.32 -4.57 -4.46
C LEU A 14 -9.61 -4.44 -5.29
N ASP A 15 -9.52 -4.62 -6.61
CA ASP A 15 -10.66 -4.62 -7.52
C ASP A 15 -11.65 -5.74 -7.15
N SER A 16 -11.16 -6.94 -6.83
CA SER A 16 -11.99 -8.07 -6.40
C SER A 16 -12.77 -7.79 -5.10
N MET A 17 -12.26 -6.88 -4.27
CA MET A 17 -12.90 -6.41 -3.04
C MET A 17 -13.78 -5.17 -3.26
N GLY A 18 -13.95 -4.70 -4.50
CA GLY A 18 -14.77 -3.55 -4.85
C GLY A 18 -14.13 -2.19 -4.60
N TRP A 19 -12.80 -2.13 -4.45
CA TRP A 19 -12.10 -0.85 -4.43
C TRP A 19 -11.95 -0.28 -5.84
N ASP A 20 -12.03 1.03 -5.95
CA ASP A 20 -11.72 1.77 -7.18
C ASP A 20 -10.25 2.19 -7.18
N VAL A 21 -9.47 1.64 -8.10
CA VAL A 21 -7.99 1.72 -8.06
C VAL A 21 -7.43 2.76 -9.04
N TYR A 22 -6.46 3.53 -8.55
CA TYR A 22 -5.73 4.56 -9.27
C TYR A 22 -4.23 4.33 -9.05
N GLN A 23 -3.43 4.50 -10.10
CA GLN A 23 -2.00 4.18 -10.13
C GLN A 23 -1.16 5.44 -10.34
N GLU A 24 0.06 5.44 -9.78
CA GLU A 24 1.05 6.51 -9.94
C GLU A 24 0.48 7.91 -9.64
N VAL A 25 -0.16 8.04 -8.48
CA VAL A 25 -0.91 9.25 -8.09
C VAL A 25 0.00 10.22 -7.34
N GLN A 26 0.30 11.36 -7.97
CA GLN A 26 1.07 12.42 -7.34
C GLN A 26 0.22 13.28 -6.38
N PHE A 27 0.67 13.38 -5.12
CA PHE A 27 0.12 14.34 -4.16
C PHE A 27 1.20 15.27 -3.63
N PHE A 28 1.20 16.52 -4.10
CA PHE A 28 2.09 17.57 -3.59
C PHE A 28 1.99 17.71 -2.05
N GLY A 29 3.15 17.84 -1.40
CA GLY A 29 3.26 18.01 0.05
C GLY A 29 2.98 16.76 0.91
N SER A 30 2.75 15.59 0.31
CA SER A 30 2.27 14.39 1.02
C SER A 30 3.18 13.16 0.96
N GLY A 31 4.32 13.21 0.29
CA GLY A 31 5.22 12.05 0.17
C GLY A 31 5.72 11.75 -1.25
N GLY A 32 5.14 12.35 -2.29
CA GLY A 32 5.58 12.17 -3.68
C GLY A 32 4.48 11.59 -4.56
N VAL A 33 4.82 10.54 -5.30
CA VAL A 33 3.91 9.73 -6.13
C VAL A 33 3.61 8.45 -5.36
N ALA A 34 2.33 8.13 -5.18
CA ALA A 34 1.90 6.86 -4.59
C ALA A 34 1.76 5.83 -5.70
N ASP A 35 2.33 4.65 -5.52
CA ASP A 35 2.22 3.55 -6.49
C ASP A 35 0.75 3.20 -6.71
N ILE A 36 -0.02 2.96 -5.64
CA ILE A 36 -1.45 2.64 -5.69
C ILE A 36 -2.26 3.49 -4.71
N ILE A 37 -3.37 4.06 -5.19
CA ILE A 37 -4.43 4.65 -4.39
C ILE A 37 -5.74 3.91 -4.67
N ALA A 38 -6.31 3.29 -3.65
CA ALA A 38 -7.60 2.62 -3.74
C ALA A 38 -8.66 3.42 -2.98
N VAL A 39 -9.86 3.55 -3.56
CA VAL A 39 -11.01 4.26 -2.98
C VAL A 39 -12.21 3.32 -2.81
N HIS A 40 -12.86 3.34 -1.65
CA HIS A 40 -14.07 2.56 -1.39
C HIS A 40 -15.21 3.46 -0.85
N ASP A 41 -16.44 3.15 -1.23
CA ASP A 41 -17.66 3.97 -0.99
C ASP A 41 -17.51 5.45 -1.39
N GLY A 42 -16.57 5.76 -2.29
CA GLY A 42 -16.28 7.13 -2.72
C GLY A 42 -15.56 8.01 -1.69
N TRP A 43 -15.18 7.52 -0.51
CA TRP A 43 -14.53 8.36 0.50
C TRP A 43 -13.40 7.69 1.30
N ARG A 44 -13.44 6.36 1.50
CA ARG A 44 -12.36 5.63 2.17
C ARG A 44 -11.19 5.53 1.20
N MET A 45 -9.98 5.81 1.67
CA MET A 45 -8.79 5.86 0.82
C MET A 45 -7.65 5.06 1.43
N TRP A 46 -7.05 4.20 0.63
CA TRP A 46 -5.90 3.37 0.97
C TRP A 46 -4.73 3.72 0.05
N ALA A 47 -3.61 4.15 0.63
CA ALA A 47 -2.36 4.30 -0.12
C ALA A 47 -1.48 3.06 0.06
N ILE A 48 -1.00 2.48 -1.03
CA ILE A 48 -0.17 1.28 -1.01
C ILE A 48 1.09 1.53 -1.82
N GLU A 49 2.23 1.27 -1.20
CA GLU A 49 3.55 1.33 -1.82
C GLU A 49 4.01 -0.09 -2.15
N CYS A 50 4.34 -0.35 -3.41
CA CYS A 50 4.93 -1.60 -3.87
C CYS A 50 6.45 -1.50 -3.77
N LYS A 51 7.07 -2.40 -2.99
CA LYS A 51 8.52 -2.40 -2.77
C LYS A 51 9.07 -3.81 -2.72
N LYS A 52 10.34 -3.99 -3.06
CA LYS A 52 11.01 -5.30 -2.96
C LYS A 52 11.34 -5.75 -1.54
N SER A 53 11.39 -4.82 -0.58
CA SER A 53 11.80 -5.12 0.80
C SER A 53 11.29 -4.08 1.79
N LEU A 54 10.99 -4.52 3.01
CA LEU A 54 10.49 -3.66 4.09
C LEU A 54 11.66 -3.07 4.92
N THR A 55 12.11 -1.89 4.54
CA THR A 55 13.13 -1.15 5.30
C THR A 55 12.49 -0.04 6.14
N ILE A 56 13.19 0.45 7.16
CA ILE A 56 12.75 1.63 7.95
C ILE A 56 12.45 2.82 7.03
N ARG A 57 13.25 3.02 5.97
CA ARG A 57 13.02 4.08 4.98
C ARG A 57 11.69 3.91 4.26
N VAL A 58 11.36 2.69 3.83
CA VAL A 58 10.08 2.38 3.18
C VAL A 58 8.90 2.59 4.14
N MET A 59 9.01 2.11 5.38
CA MET A 59 7.98 2.34 6.41
C MET A 59 7.77 3.85 6.66
N SER A 60 8.86 4.62 6.75
CA SER A 60 8.83 6.07 6.93
C SER A 60 8.26 6.81 5.72
N GLN A 61 8.46 6.32 4.50
CA GLN A 61 7.84 6.87 3.31
C GLN A 61 6.33 6.61 3.32
N ALA A 62 5.92 5.35 3.50
CA ALA A 62 4.52 4.96 3.53
C ALA A 62 3.73 5.66 4.65
N SER A 63 4.36 5.90 5.81
CA SER A 63 3.70 6.59 6.94
C SER A 63 3.41 8.07 6.70
N LYS A 64 4.00 8.69 5.67
CA LYS A 64 3.74 10.10 5.31
C LYS A 64 2.42 10.30 4.59
N TRP A 65 1.87 9.25 3.99
CA TRP A 65 0.56 9.33 3.36
C TRP A 65 -0.50 9.74 4.38
N ARG A 66 -1.32 10.73 4.03
CA ARG A 66 -2.43 11.21 4.88
C ARG A 66 -3.75 10.68 4.35
N THR A 67 -3.89 9.36 4.38
CA THR A 67 -5.05 8.56 3.94
C THR A 67 -5.63 7.77 5.11
N HIS A 68 -6.78 7.11 4.92
CA HIS A 68 -7.42 6.31 5.96
C HIS A 68 -6.64 5.04 6.27
N TYR A 69 -6.11 4.39 5.23
CA TYR A 69 -5.28 3.19 5.32
C TYR A 69 -4.00 3.38 4.53
N ARG A 70 -2.93 2.72 4.99
CA ARG A 70 -1.59 2.78 4.39
C ARG A 70 -0.94 1.43 4.52
N SER A 71 -0.41 0.90 3.43
CA SER A 71 0.33 -0.36 3.45
C SER A 71 1.56 -0.31 2.57
N VAL A 72 2.45 -1.27 2.82
CA VAL A 72 3.49 -1.65 1.87
C VAL A 72 3.18 -3.05 1.38
N ALA A 73 3.15 -3.22 0.07
CA ALA A 73 3.11 -4.52 -0.59
C ALA A 73 4.52 -5.01 -0.91
N LEU A 74 4.78 -6.29 -0.66
CA LEU A 74 6.09 -6.93 -0.79
C LEU A 74 5.96 -8.31 -1.44
N PRO A 75 6.98 -8.80 -2.15
CA PRO A 75 7.05 -10.22 -2.49
C PRO A 75 7.20 -11.08 -1.23
N SER A 76 6.47 -12.18 -1.15
CA SER A 76 6.62 -13.17 -0.07
C SER A 76 8.03 -13.77 -0.12
N PRO A 77 8.73 -13.85 1.01
CA PRO A 77 10.06 -14.43 1.04
C PRO A 77 10.02 -15.96 0.81
N LYS A 78 11.02 -16.49 0.13
CA LYS A 78 11.27 -17.94 0.09
C LYS A 78 11.65 -18.39 1.50
N ARG A 79 10.76 -19.12 2.17
CA ARG A 79 10.85 -19.48 3.60
C ARG A 79 12.24 -19.97 4.01
N SER A 80 12.90 -19.22 4.89
CA SER A 80 13.94 -19.72 5.79
C SER A 80 13.36 -19.75 7.21
N ARG A 81 13.32 -20.95 7.81
CA ARG A 81 12.77 -21.23 9.15
C ARG A 81 13.46 -20.46 10.31
N TYR A 82 14.57 -19.78 10.03
CA TYR A 82 15.36 -19.02 11.01
C TYR A 82 15.14 -17.50 10.93
N GLU A 83 14.43 -16.98 9.92
CA GLU A 83 14.24 -15.53 9.71
C GLU A 83 12.92 -14.97 10.29
N THR A 84 12.03 -15.85 10.76
CA THR A 84 10.65 -15.49 11.14
C THR A 84 10.61 -14.43 12.23
N SER A 85 11.44 -14.54 13.29
CA SER A 85 11.39 -13.62 14.43
C SER A 85 11.77 -12.18 14.09
N SER A 86 12.74 -11.98 13.19
CA SER A 86 13.17 -10.65 12.77
C SER A 86 12.15 -9.97 11.86
N ARG A 87 11.47 -10.73 11.00
CA ARG A 87 10.38 -10.26 10.15
C ARG A 87 9.16 -9.89 10.97
N ASP A 88 8.76 -10.75 11.91
CA ASP A 88 7.65 -10.48 12.81
C ASP A 88 7.90 -9.18 13.59
N CYS A 89 9.14 -8.95 14.04
CA CYS A 89 9.51 -7.68 14.65
C CYS A 89 9.33 -6.49 13.69
N ALA A 90 9.83 -6.60 12.45
CA ALA A 90 9.69 -5.54 11.45
C ALA A 90 8.22 -5.24 11.09
N TYR A 91 7.38 -6.28 10.98
CA TYR A 91 5.95 -6.15 10.69
C TYR A 91 5.22 -5.45 11.83
N ARG A 92 5.52 -5.84 13.07
CA ARG A 92 4.98 -5.15 14.26
C ARG A 92 5.46 -3.71 14.35
N VAL A 93 6.73 -3.40 14.04
CA VAL A 93 7.21 -2.02 13.97
C VAL A 93 6.48 -1.21 12.89
N ALA A 94 6.25 -1.78 11.71
CA ALA A 94 5.48 -1.14 10.64
C ALA A 94 4.04 -0.80 11.12
N ARG A 95 3.34 -1.76 11.71
CA ARG A 95 1.97 -1.58 12.19
C ARG A 95 1.90 -0.67 13.40
N ASP A 96 2.65 -0.96 14.45
CA ASP A 96 2.48 -0.36 15.77
C ASP A 96 3.14 1.02 15.87
N TYR A 97 4.32 1.21 15.26
CA TYR A 97 5.03 2.48 15.29
C TYR A 97 4.70 3.36 14.08
N PHE A 98 4.89 2.85 12.86
CA PHE A 98 4.68 3.63 11.64
C PHE A 98 3.21 3.74 11.22
N LYS A 99 2.31 2.92 11.79
CA LYS A 99 0.89 2.85 11.43
C LYS A 99 0.70 2.56 9.94
N VAL A 100 1.40 1.52 9.47
CA VAL A 100 1.42 1.01 8.09
C VAL A 100 1.19 -0.49 8.12
N GLY A 101 0.23 -0.98 7.34
CA GLY A 101 -0.02 -2.41 7.13
C GLY A 101 1.02 -3.07 6.22
N VAL A 102 1.07 -4.39 6.24
CA VAL A 102 1.99 -5.18 5.42
C VAL A 102 1.20 -6.20 4.62
N ILE A 103 1.39 -6.16 3.31
CA ILE A 103 0.80 -7.08 2.35
C ILE A 103 1.95 -7.87 1.72
N GLU A 104 1.85 -9.19 1.71
CA GLU A 104 2.77 -10.06 0.99
C GLU A 104 2.07 -10.68 -0.22
N VAL A 105 2.82 -10.87 -1.30
CA VAL A 105 2.36 -11.50 -2.54
C VAL A 105 3.26 -12.67 -2.87
N ASP A 106 2.72 -13.88 -2.88
CA ASP A 106 3.51 -15.09 -3.15
C ASP A 106 3.90 -15.23 -4.64
N GLU A 107 4.68 -16.27 -4.97
CA GLU A 107 5.10 -16.49 -6.37
C GLU A 107 3.94 -16.82 -7.32
N GLY A 108 2.81 -17.30 -6.79
CA GLY A 108 1.58 -17.55 -7.55
C GLY A 108 0.67 -16.33 -7.65
N GLY A 109 1.01 -15.21 -7.01
CA GLY A 109 0.21 -13.99 -6.98
C GLY A 109 -0.86 -13.96 -5.89
N ALA A 110 -0.87 -14.92 -4.95
CA ALA A 110 -1.79 -14.90 -3.83
C ALA A 110 -1.43 -13.78 -2.85
N ILE A 111 -2.44 -13.04 -2.38
CA ILE A 111 -2.28 -11.94 -1.43
C ILE A 111 -2.45 -12.44 0.00
N HIS A 112 -1.52 -12.02 0.86
CA HIS A 112 -1.56 -12.24 2.29
C HIS A 112 -1.44 -10.90 3.04
N GLU A 113 -2.51 -10.47 3.71
CA GLU A 113 -2.44 -9.34 4.64
C GLU A 113 -1.80 -9.79 5.95
N ILE A 114 -0.48 -9.68 6.05
CA ILE A 114 0.28 -10.11 7.24
C ILE A 114 -0.03 -9.22 8.44
N GLU A 115 -0.11 -7.91 8.22
CA GLU A 115 -0.54 -6.94 9.22
C GLU A 115 -1.56 -5.99 8.60
N ALA A 116 -2.78 -6.00 9.16
CA ALA A 116 -3.84 -5.12 8.70
C ALA A 116 -3.47 -3.65 8.92
N ALA A 117 -3.76 -2.81 7.92
CA ALA A 117 -3.51 -1.37 8.02
C ALA A 117 -4.38 -0.72 9.11
N PRO A 118 -3.81 -0.02 10.11
CA PRO A 118 -4.59 0.69 11.10
C PRO A 118 -5.44 1.81 10.48
N LEU A 119 -6.70 1.94 10.93
CA LEU A 119 -7.59 3.01 10.48
C LEU A 119 -7.18 4.38 11.08
N MET A 120 -6.81 5.31 10.21
CA MET A 120 -6.40 6.67 10.57
C MET A 120 -7.56 7.67 10.46
N ARG A 121 -8.51 7.63 11.40
CA ARG A 121 -9.73 8.49 11.37
C ARG A 121 -9.42 9.98 11.25
N GLN A 122 -8.36 10.45 11.89
CA GLN A 122 -7.90 11.84 11.84
C GLN A 122 -7.48 12.31 10.43
N HIS A 123 -7.26 11.38 9.49
CA HIS A 123 -6.90 11.71 8.12
C HIS A 123 -8.08 11.93 7.18
N HIS A 124 -9.31 11.72 7.65
CA HIS A 124 -10.52 11.94 6.86
C HIS A 124 -10.53 13.33 6.21
N ARG A 125 -10.19 14.38 6.99
CA ARG A 125 -10.12 15.77 6.50
C ARG A 125 -9.14 15.99 5.34
N PHE A 126 -8.05 15.21 5.27
CA PHE A 126 -7.06 15.33 4.20
C PHE A 126 -7.47 14.54 2.96
N THR A 127 -8.24 13.47 3.15
CA THR A 127 -8.64 12.57 2.07
C THR A 127 -9.60 13.25 1.10
N LYS A 128 -10.51 14.11 1.59
CA LYS A 128 -11.46 14.86 0.74
C LYS A 128 -10.76 15.61 -0.40
N HIS A 129 -9.74 16.40 -0.07
CA HIS A 129 -8.98 17.16 -1.08
C HIS A 129 -8.11 16.28 -1.98
N LYS A 130 -7.74 15.07 -1.52
CA LYS A 130 -7.00 14.10 -2.35
C LYS A 130 -7.90 13.45 -3.40
N LEU A 131 -9.16 13.15 -3.05
CA LEU A 131 -10.14 12.57 -3.97
C LEU A 131 -10.36 13.46 -5.19
N GLU A 132 -10.42 14.79 -5.01
CA GLU A 132 -10.54 15.78 -6.08
C GLU A 132 -9.39 15.75 -7.10
N LYS A 133 -8.25 15.16 -6.72
CA LYS A 133 -7.05 15.07 -7.57
C LYS A 133 -6.96 13.75 -8.33
N LEU A 134 -7.82 12.78 -8.01
CA LEU A 134 -7.90 11.53 -8.75
C LEU A 134 -8.56 11.79 -10.09
N ARG A 135 -7.96 11.27 -11.16
CA ARG A 135 -8.45 11.45 -12.51
C ARG A 135 -8.59 10.10 -13.22
N PRO A 136 -9.51 9.95 -14.19
CA PRO A 136 -9.67 8.70 -14.93
C PRO A 136 -8.37 8.18 -15.56
N GLU A 137 -7.48 9.09 -15.98
CA GLU A 137 -6.19 8.73 -16.58
C GLU A 137 -5.29 7.95 -15.61
N HIS A 138 -5.38 8.21 -14.30
CA HIS A 138 -4.62 7.44 -13.30
C HIS A 138 -5.00 5.96 -13.26
N LYS A 139 -6.11 5.55 -13.87
CA LYS A 139 -6.49 4.14 -13.93
C LYS A 139 -5.74 3.35 -15.00
N THR A 140 -5.20 4.03 -16.02
CA THR A 140 -4.72 3.37 -17.25
C THR A 140 -3.41 3.94 -17.81
N PHE A 141 -3.03 5.17 -17.46
CA PHE A 141 -1.93 5.90 -18.10
C PHE A 141 -0.54 5.34 -17.76
N ALA A 142 -0.32 4.97 -16.51
CA ALA A 142 0.94 4.41 -16.03
C ALA A 142 0.65 3.21 -15.14
N LYS A 143 1.47 2.15 -15.30
CA LYS A 143 1.42 1.00 -14.41
C LYS A 143 2.17 1.33 -13.12
N ALA A 144 1.57 0.97 -11.99
CA ALA A 144 2.16 1.10 -10.68
C ALA A 144 3.37 0.18 -10.50
N GLY A 145 4.40 0.64 -9.78
CA GLY A 145 5.52 -0.19 -9.32
C GLY A 145 6.86 0.06 -10.00
#